data_AF-A0A3R7MH10-F1
#
_entry.id   AF-A0A3R7MH10-F1
#
_cell.length_a   1.000
_cell.length_b   1.000
_cell.length_c   1.000
_cell.angle_alpha   90.00
_cell.angle_beta   90.00
_cell.angle_gamma   90.00
#
_symmetry.space_group_name_H-M   'P 1'
#
loop_
_entity.id
_entity.type
_entity.pdbx_description
1 polymer ?
#
loop_
_entity_poly.entity_id
_entity_poly.type
_entity_poly.pdbx_seq_one_letter_code
_entity_poly.pdbx_strand_id
1 'polypeptide(L)'
;MTKYELKLQYFDEWMMRWRKFQTDSDWEIETNRQWWRRCNMALSGALLGALVLYTAGTATLKRQYGLPHFFDVGVDAQVKQTVLQTLTSRWRYTPQGYGRLIFTGVPTYLLFVSLEHHQEKRRMQRYVEQNTVFGEQMRRFLNTGKIEEYLAVNIKGTLPPSQQSIYAY
;
A
#
# COMPACT_ATOMS: atom_id res chain seq x y z
N MET A 1 15.94 -14.62 1.39
CA MET A 1 14.81 -13.83 0.87
C MET A 1 13.52 -14.57 1.13
N THR A 2 12.74 -14.14 2.11
CA THR A 2 11.39 -14.69 2.35
C THR A 2 10.46 -14.18 1.24
N LYS A 3 10.03 -15.08 0.36
CA LYS A 3 9.15 -14.79 -0.79
C LYS A 3 7.69 -14.64 -0.34
N TYR A 4 7.38 -13.65 0.51
CA TYR A 4 6.03 -13.44 1.04
C TYR A 4 5.00 -13.17 -0.05
N GLU A 5 5.36 -12.33 -1.03
CA GLU A 5 4.49 -11.96 -2.15
C GLU A 5 4.15 -13.16 -3.02
N LEU A 6 5.14 -14.00 -3.35
CA LEU A 6 4.90 -15.23 -4.13
C LEU A 6 3.96 -16.18 -3.37
N LYS A 7 4.16 -16.32 -2.06
CA LYS A 7 3.29 -17.14 -1.22
C LYS A 7 1.86 -16.58 -1.20
N LEU A 8 1.73 -15.28 -0.99
CA LEU A 8 0.43 -14.62 -0.94
C LEU A 8 -0.29 -14.63 -2.29
N GLN A 9 0.42 -14.61 -3.43
CA GLN A 9 -0.21 -14.78 -4.76
C GLN A 9 -0.94 -16.11 -4.88
N TYR A 10 -0.27 -17.22 -4.58
CA TYR A 10 -0.92 -18.53 -4.61
C TYR A 10 -2.05 -18.65 -3.59
N PHE A 11 -1.88 -18.04 -2.42
CA PHE A 11 -2.91 -18.02 -1.38
C PHE A 11 -4.13 -17.20 -1.81
N ASP A 12 -3.94 -16.04 -2.42
CA ASP A 12 -4.99 -15.17 -2.95
C ASP A 12 -5.76 -15.87 -4.08
N GLU A 13 -5.07 -16.58 -4.98
CA GLU A 13 -5.70 -17.42 -6.01
C GLU A 13 -6.62 -18.48 -5.39
N TRP A 14 -6.14 -19.15 -4.34
CA TRP A 14 -6.91 -20.16 -3.63
C TRP A 14 -8.09 -19.55 -2.85
N MET A 15 -7.90 -18.40 -2.18
CA MET A 15 -8.97 -17.65 -1.50
C MET A 15 -10.05 -17.20 -2.48
N MET A 16 -9.69 -16.72 -3.67
CA MET A 16 -10.66 -16.33 -4.70
C MET A 16 -11.51 -17.52 -5.14
N ARG A 17 -10.88 -18.69 -5.33
CA ARG A 17 -11.58 -19.93 -5.69
C ARG A 17 -12.53 -20.40 -4.58
N TRP A 18 -12.11 -20.28 -3.32
CA TRP A 18 -12.82 -20.76 -2.15
C TRP A 18 -13.47 -19.65 -1.32
N ARG A 19 -13.83 -18.53 -1.96
CA ARG A 19 -14.33 -17.31 -1.33
C ARG A 19 -15.53 -17.52 -0.40
N LYS A 20 -16.31 -18.58 -0.62
CA LYS A 20 -17.45 -18.95 0.24
C LYS A 20 -17.05 -19.20 1.72
N PHE A 21 -15.80 -19.56 1.99
CA PHE A 21 -15.28 -19.77 3.35
C PHE A 21 -14.69 -18.51 3.98
N GLN A 22 -14.78 -17.36 3.31
CA GLN A 22 -14.32 -16.08 3.85
C GLN A 22 -15.21 -15.65 5.01
N THR A 23 -14.61 -15.36 6.16
CA THR A 23 -15.29 -14.80 7.33
C THR A 23 -15.20 -13.28 7.36
N ASP A 24 -16.02 -12.62 8.18
CA ASP A 24 -15.96 -11.16 8.39
C ASP A 24 -14.58 -10.72 8.89
N SER A 25 -13.94 -11.51 9.75
CA SER A 25 -12.58 -11.25 10.22
C SER A 25 -11.53 -11.33 9.11
N ASP A 26 -11.68 -12.25 8.14
CA ASP A 26 -10.81 -12.29 6.96
C ASP A 26 -11.04 -11.07 6.05
N TRP A 27 -12.29 -10.59 5.98
CA TRP A 27 -12.66 -9.39 5.22
C TRP A 27 -12.09 -8.10 5.83
N GLU A 28 -12.07 -7.99 7.16
CA GLU A 28 -11.45 -6.86 7.86
C GLU A 28 -9.95 -6.75 7.59
N ILE A 29 -9.25 -7.90 7.51
CA ILE A 29 -7.82 -7.94 7.15
C ILE A 29 -7.60 -7.34 5.76
N GLU A 30 -8.39 -7.76 4.76
CA GLU A 30 -8.29 -7.26 3.39
C GLU A 30 -8.71 -5.78 3.28
N THR A 31 -9.76 -5.38 4.00
CA THR A 31 -10.20 -3.99 4.04
C THR A 31 -9.12 -3.09 4.62
N ASN A 32 -8.50 -3.50 5.73
CA ASN A 32 -7.37 -2.77 6.31
C ASN A 32 -6.17 -2.77 5.35
N ARG A 33 -5.91 -3.85 4.62
CA ARG A 33 -4.84 -3.88 3.59
C ARG A 33 -5.09 -2.87 2.47
N GLN A 34 -6.33 -2.75 1.99
CA GLN A 34 -6.71 -1.76 0.96
C GLN A 34 -6.57 -0.33 1.48
N TRP A 35 -6.95 -0.08 2.73
CA TRP A 35 -6.71 1.20 3.39
C TRP A 35 -5.22 1.55 3.39
N TRP A 36 -4.36 0.63 3.86
CA TRP A 36 -2.91 0.84 3.87
C TRP A 36 -2.32 1.03 2.47
N ARG A 37 -2.85 0.34 1.44
CA ARG A 37 -2.42 0.57 0.05
C ARG A 37 -2.72 2.01 -0.39
N ARG A 38 -3.90 2.55 -0.06
CA ARG A 38 -4.23 3.96 -0.35
C ARG A 38 -3.31 4.92 0.41
N CYS A 39 -3.03 4.65 1.68
CA CYS A 39 -2.08 5.45 2.46
C CYS A 39 -0.66 5.39 1.86
N ASN A 40 -0.19 4.22 1.44
CA ASN A 40 1.12 4.05 0.81
C ASN A 40 1.23 4.83 -0.51
N MET A 41 0.17 4.83 -1.33
CA MET A 41 0.09 5.66 -2.53
C MET A 41 0.13 7.15 -2.19
N ALA A 42 -0.63 7.59 -1.17
CA ALA A 42 -0.65 8.98 -0.74
C ALA A 42 0.71 9.45 -0.22
N LEU A 43 1.38 8.65 0.62
CA LEU A 43 2.72 8.94 1.14
C LEU A 43 3.76 9.00 0.02
N SER A 44 3.71 8.06 -0.92
CA SER A 44 4.64 8.03 -2.05
C SER A 44 4.40 9.21 -3.00
N GLY A 45 3.13 9.58 -3.24
CA GLY A 45 2.75 10.75 -4.02
C GLY A 45 3.18 12.06 -3.35
N ALA A 46 3.03 12.16 -2.03
CA ALA A 46 3.51 13.31 -1.25
C ALA A 46 5.03 13.45 -1.32
N LEU A 47 5.77 12.35 -1.17
CA LEU A 47 7.23 12.34 -1.33
C LEU A 47 7.63 12.75 -2.75
N LEU A 48 6.97 12.21 -3.78
CA LEU A 48 7.23 12.57 -5.16
C LEU A 48 7.02 14.08 -5.39
N GLY A 49 5.88 14.61 -4.95
CA GLY A 49 5.58 16.04 -5.04
C GLY A 49 6.62 16.90 -4.33
N ALA A 50 7.01 16.52 -3.11
CA ALA A 50 8.03 17.23 -2.34
C ALA A 50 9.40 17.21 -3.06
N LEU A 51 9.83 16.06 -3.58
CA LEU A 51 11.10 15.94 -4.31
C LEU A 51 11.06 16.70 -5.65
N VAL A 52 9.94 16.67 -6.36
CA VAL A 52 9.73 17.44 -7.59
C VAL A 52 9.85 18.94 -7.31
N LEU A 53 9.25 19.43 -6.24
CA LEU A 53 9.36 20.84 -5.82
C LEU A 53 10.78 21.19 -5.36
N TYR A 54 11.40 20.31 -4.59
CA TYR A 54 12.76 20.50 -4.08
C TYR A 54 13.81 20.56 -5.20
N THR A 55 13.64 19.76 -6.26
CA THR A 55 14.53 19.73 -7.43
C THR A 55 14.15 20.74 -8.52
N ALA A 56 13.03 21.46 -8.38
CA ALA A 56 12.59 22.43 -9.37
C ALA A 56 13.50 23.67 -9.40
N GLY A 57 13.80 24.12 -10.62
CA GLY A 57 14.52 25.38 -10.84
C GLY A 57 13.76 26.58 -10.29
N THR A 58 14.50 27.62 -9.90
CA THR A 58 13.94 28.86 -9.32
C THR A 58 12.94 29.54 -10.27
N ALA A 59 13.18 29.49 -11.58
CA ALA A 59 12.25 30.01 -12.58
C ALA A 59 10.90 29.25 -12.60
N THR A 60 10.93 27.92 -12.48
CA THR A 60 9.71 27.09 -12.41
C THR A 60 8.92 27.40 -11.15
N LEU A 61 9.59 27.55 -10.00
CA LEU A 61 8.94 27.90 -8.75
C LEU A 61 8.32 29.30 -8.79
N LYS A 62 9.04 30.29 -9.34
CA LYS A 62 8.48 31.64 -9.55
C LYS A 62 7.27 31.61 -10.49
N ARG A 63 7.28 30.77 -11.52
CA ARG A 63 6.12 30.60 -12.40
C ARG A 63 4.91 29.96 -11.71
N GLN A 64 5.13 29.08 -10.74
CA GLN A 64 4.04 28.34 -10.09
C GLN A 64 3.54 28.97 -8.78
N TYR A 65 4.41 29.70 -8.09
CA TYR A 65 4.15 30.29 -6.76
C TYR A 65 4.48 31.79 -6.66
N GLY A 66 4.99 32.42 -7.71
CA GLY A 66 5.28 33.86 -7.74
C GLY A 66 4.15 34.68 -8.34
N LEU A 67 3.93 35.86 -7.78
CA LEU A 67 2.93 36.82 -8.26
C LEU A 67 3.25 37.33 -9.69
N PRO A 68 2.25 37.71 -10.50
CA PRO A 68 0.81 37.59 -10.25
C PRO A 68 0.21 36.32 -10.90
N HIS A 69 -0.48 35.46 -10.12
CA HIS A 69 -1.44 34.50 -10.68
C HIS A 69 -2.86 35.09 -10.70
N PHE A 70 -3.71 34.58 -11.60
CA PHE A 70 -5.06 35.09 -11.86
C PHE A 70 -6.02 35.06 -10.64
N PHE A 71 -5.68 34.31 -9.57
CA PHE A 71 -6.51 34.10 -8.38
C PHE A 71 -5.72 34.17 -7.06
N ASP A 72 -4.76 35.09 -6.92
CA ASP A 72 -4.06 35.29 -5.64
C ASP A 72 -4.83 36.27 -4.73
N VAL A 73 -5.78 35.74 -3.93
CA VAL A 73 -6.53 36.54 -2.94
C VAL A 73 -6.31 35.97 -1.53
N GLY A 74 -5.82 36.81 -0.61
CA GLY A 74 -5.78 36.50 0.84
C GLY A 74 -4.72 35.45 1.25
N VAL A 75 -5.15 34.44 2.00
CA VAL A 75 -4.28 33.42 2.64
C VAL A 75 -3.49 32.60 1.61
N ASP A 76 -4.04 32.36 0.42
CA ASP A 76 -3.37 31.59 -0.65
C ASP A 76 -2.10 32.29 -1.15
N ALA A 77 -2.13 33.62 -1.30
CA ALA A 77 -0.97 34.41 -1.71
C ALA A 77 0.17 34.32 -0.68
N GLN A 78 -0.16 34.36 0.61
CA GLN A 78 0.83 34.24 1.70
C GLN A 78 1.46 32.84 1.73
N VAL A 79 0.68 31.79 1.52
CA VAL A 79 1.19 30.41 1.47
C VAL A 79 2.12 30.24 0.27
N LYS A 80 1.73 30.70 -0.92
CA LYS A 80 2.57 30.63 -2.12
C LYS A 80 3.88 31.38 -1.94
N GLN A 81 3.83 32.58 -1.38
CA GLN A 81 5.02 33.39 -1.14
C GLN A 81 5.94 32.75 -0.10
N THR A 82 5.39 32.14 0.95
CA THR A 82 6.16 31.39 1.96
C THR A 82 6.83 30.17 1.34
N VAL A 83 6.12 29.40 0.51
CA VAL A 83 6.68 28.25 -0.21
C VAL A 83 7.80 28.69 -1.14
N LEU A 84 7.59 29.76 -1.92
CA LEU A 84 8.58 30.32 -2.81
C LEU A 84 9.84 30.73 -2.03
N GLN A 85 9.69 31.54 -0.98
CA GLN A 85 10.80 32.00 -0.15
C GLN A 85 11.56 30.83 0.49
N THR A 86 10.85 29.87 1.07
CA THR A 86 11.45 28.70 1.71
C THR A 86 12.31 27.94 0.71
N LEU A 87 11.78 27.68 -0.49
CA LEU A 87 12.49 26.96 -1.54
C LEU A 87 13.60 27.82 -2.18
N THR A 88 13.49 29.13 -2.29
CA THR A 88 14.54 29.96 -2.91
C THR A 88 15.56 30.51 -1.93
N SER A 89 15.39 30.33 -0.62
CA SER A 89 16.25 30.90 0.43
C SER A 89 17.68 30.35 0.45
N ARG A 90 17.91 29.15 -0.10
CA ARG A 90 19.19 28.46 -0.08
C ARG A 90 19.53 27.85 -1.44
N TRP A 91 20.81 27.63 -1.67
CA TRP A 91 21.28 26.82 -2.80
C TRP A 91 20.71 25.41 -2.70
N ARG A 92 20.13 24.94 -3.80
CA ARG A 92 19.54 23.61 -3.92
C ARG A 92 20.03 22.91 -5.17
N TYR A 93 20.10 21.60 -5.08
CA TYR A 93 20.39 20.75 -6.22
C TYR A 93 19.19 20.72 -7.17
N THR A 94 19.39 21.23 -8.40
CA THR A 94 18.33 21.38 -9.42
C THR A 94 18.69 20.63 -10.70
N PRO A 95 18.69 19.28 -10.67
CA PRO A 95 19.05 18.47 -11.83
C PRO A 95 18.02 18.65 -12.96
N GLN A 96 18.48 18.55 -14.21
CA GLN A 96 17.63 18.57 -15.39
C GLN A 96 17.62 17.21 -16.10
N GLY A 97 16.60 16.96 -16.92
CA GLY A 97 16.46 15.72 -17.71
C GLY A 97 16.38 14.46 -16.84
N TYR A 98 17.04 13.39 -17.29
CA TYR A 98 17.02 12.07 -16.63
C TYR A 98 17.54 12.07 -15.19
N GLY A 99 18.47 12.98 -14.85
CA GLY A 99 18.96 13.11 -13.49
C GLY A 99 17.84 13.39 -12.50
N ARG A 100 16.90 14.29 -12.86
CA ARG A 100 15.75 14.61 -12.00
C ARG A 100 14.85 13.40 -11.77
N LEU A 101 14.59 12.61 -12.81
CA LEU A 101 13.76 11.40 -12.70
C LEU A 101 14.36 10.38 -11.75
N ILE A 102 15.69 10.24 -11.71
CA ILE A 102 16.35 9.33 -10.77
C ILE A 102 16.15 9.83 -9.33
N PHE A 103 16.41 11.12 -9.08
CA PHE A 103 16.29 11.70 -7.74
C PHE A 103 14.86 11.77 -7.20
N THR A 104 13.86 11.95 -8.06
CA THR A 104 12.46 11.95 -7.64
C THR A 104 11.87 10.54 -7.65
N GLY A 105 12.14 9.76 -8.69
CA GLY A 105 11.50 8.47 -8.94
C GLY A 105 12.06 7.33 -8.11
N VAL A 106 13.38 7.21 -7.96
CA VAL A 106 13.98 6.08 -7.23
C VAL A 106 13.59 6.11 -5.74
N PRO A 107 13.71 7.24 -5.01
CA PRO A 107 13.29 7.27 -3.60
C PRO A 107 11.80 7.02 -3.42
N THR A 108 10.95 7.57 -4.31
CA THR A 108 9.51 7.33 -4.29
C THR A 108 9.18 5.86 -4.51
N TYR A 109 9.82 5.21 -5.49
CA TYR A 109 9.61 3.79 -5.78
C TYR A 109 10.06 2.92 -4.61
N LEU A 110 11.26 3.17 -4.06
CA LEU A 110 11.78 2.43 -2.92
C LEU A 110 10.88 2.56 -1.70
N LEU A 111 10.37 3.76 -1.41
CA LEU A 111 9.41 3.97 -0.34
C LEU A 111 8.13 3.14 -0.58
N PHE A 112 7.55 3.23 -1.77
CA PHE A 112 6.32 2.52 -2.11
C PHE A 112 6.48 0.99 -1.96
N VAL A 113 7.51 0.41 -2.58
CA VAL A 113 7.76 -1.03 -2.55
C VAL A 113 8.07 -1.50 -1.13
N SER A 114 8.86 -0.74 -0.37
CA SER A 114 9.20 -1.09 1.01
C SER A 114 7.96 -1.10 1.91
N LEU A 115 7.07 -0.11 1.74
CA LEU A 115 5.80 -0.05 2.45
C LEU A 115 4.87 -1.19 2.05
N GLU A 116 4.69 -1.47 0.76
CA GLU A 116 3.86 -2.59 0.29
C GLU A 116 4.39 -3.94 0.80
N HIS A 117 5.69 -4.18 0.73
CA HIS A 117 6.32 -5.40 1.22
C HIS A 117 6.08 -5.61 2.72
N HIS A 118 6.21 -4.55 3.52
CA HIS A 118 5.94 -4.60 4.96
C HIS A 118 4.47 -4.89 5.27
N GLN A 119 3.55 -4.34 4.48
CA GLN A 119 2.12 -4.60 4.65
C GLN A 119 1.72 -6.02 4.23
N GLU A 120 2.30 -6.57 3.15
CA GLU A 120 2.11 -7.97 2.77
C GLU A 120 2.59 -8.92 3.87
N LYS A 121 3.76 -8.64 4.47
CA LYS A 121 4.24 -9.42 5.62
C LYS A 121 3.26 -9.38 6.79
N ARG A 122 2.73 -8.19 7.13
CA ARG A 122 1.73 -8.03 8.20
C ARG A 122 0.43 -8.76 7.89
N ARG A 123 -0.04 -8.71 6.64
CA ARG A 123 -1.24 -9.42 6.18
C ARG A 123 -1.10 -10.93 6.39
N MET A 124 0.03 -11.50 5.95
CA MET A 124 0.32 -12.91 6.13
C MET A 124 0.35 -13.31 7.61
N GLN A 125 0.98 -12.51 8.48
CA GLN A 125 1.02 -12.76 9.93
C GLN A 125 -0.38 -12.80 10.55
N ARG A 126 -1.26 -11.87 10.14
CA ARG A 126 -2.65 -11.85 10.62
C ARG A 126 -3.41 -13.10 10.21
N TYR A 127 -3.24 -13.56 8.97
CA TYR A 127 -3.85 -14.83 8.54
C TYR A 127 -3.31 -16.02 9.34
N VAL A 128 -2.01 -16.06 9.63
CA VAL A 128 -1.42 -17.12 10.47
C VAL A 128 -2.00 -17.14 11.88
N GLU A 129 -2.34 -15.98 12.45
CA GLU A 129 -2.91 -15.89 13.80
C GLU A 129 -4.41 -16.26 13.84
N GLN A 130 -5.07 -16.30 12.68
CA GLN A 130 -6.50 -16.44 12.58
C GLN A 130 -6.97 -17.90 12.60
N ASN A 131 -8.01 -18.20 13.38
CA ASN A 131 -8.61 -19.54 13.45
C ASN A 131 -9.73 -19.74 12.42
N THR A 132 -9.43 -19.43 11.16
CA THR A 132 -10.33 -19.60 10.01
C THR A 132 -9.79 -20.64 9.05
N VAL A 133 -10.61 -21.06 8.08
CA VAL A 133 -10.18 -21.96 6.99
C VAL A 133 -8.98 -21.39 6.24
N PHE A 134 -8.96 -20.07 6.06
CA PHE A 134 -7.88 -19.35 5.39
C PHE A 134 -6.62 -19.27 6.26
N GLY A 135 -6.77 -19.05 7.58
CA GLY A 135 -5.63 -19.08 8.49
C GLY A 135 -5.00 -20.47 8.62
N GLU A 136 -5.80 -21.53 8.69
CA GLU A 136 -5.33 -22.91 8.65
C GLU A 136 -4.58 -23.23 7.35
N GLN A 137 -5.12 -22.80 6.20
CA GLN A 137 -4.42 -22.96 4.93
C GLN A 137 -3.07 -22.24 4.94
N MET A 138 -3.02 -21.01 5.45
CA MET A 138 -1.78 -20.24 5.52
C MET A 138 -0.73 -20.92 6.41
N ARG A 139 -1.13 -21.45 7.57
CA ARG A 139 -0.24 -22.21 8.47
C ARG A 139 0.32 -23.45 7.78
N ARG A 140 -0.55 -24.24 7.15
CA ARG A 140 -0.13 -25.43 6.39
C ARG A 140 0.81 -25.04 5.27
N PHE A 141 0.47 -24.02 4.50
CA PHE A 141 1.29 -23.56 3.39
C PHE A 141 2.68 -23.07 3.82
N LEU A 142 2.79 -22.43 4.99
CA LEU A 142 4.09 -22.05 5.55
C LEU A 142 4.93 -23.27 5.96
N ASN A 143 4.29 -24.32 6.48
CA ASN A 143 4.96 -25.53 6.96
C ASN A 143 5.32 -26.52 5.83
N THR A 144 4.42 -26.75 4.88
CA THR A 144 4.56 -27.75 3.81
C THR A 144 5.06 -27.15 2.50
N GLY A 145 4.96 -25.84 2.33
CA GLY A 145 5.30 -25.15 1.08
C GLY A 145 4.34 -25.42 -0.08
N LYS A 146 3.22 -26.12 0.17
CA LYS A 146 2.21 -26.46 -0.85
C LYS A 146 0.82 -26.01 -0.38
N ILE A 147 0.03 -25.52 -1.33
CA ILE A 147 -1.39 -25.21 -1.11
C ILE A 147 -2.19 -26.49 -1.35
N GLU A 148 -2.95 -26.91 -0.35
CA GLU A 148 -3.84 -28.05 -0.47
C GLU A 148 -5.13 -27.60 -1.19
N GLU A 149 -5.43 -28.15 -2.37
CA GLU A 149 -6.62 -27.75 -3.14
C GLU A 149 -7.92 -28.04 -2.40
N TYR A 150 -7.95 -29.18 -1.71
CA TYR A 150 -9.04 -29.58 -0.83
C TYR A 150 -8.47 -29.60 0.59
N LEU A 151 -8.70 -28.52 1.34
CA LEU A 151 -8.56 -28.64 2.78
C LEU A 151 -9.65 -29.61 3.25
N ALA A 152 -9.23 -30.73 3.84
CA ALA A 152 -10.08 -31.48 4.74
C ALA A 152 -10.31 -30.62 6.01
N VAL A 153 -11.00 -29.49 5.84
CA VAL A 153 -11.54 -28.76 6.98
C VAL A 153 -12.54 -29.73 7.58
N ASN A 154 -12.35 -30.07 8.85
CA ASN A 154 -13.43 -30.66 9.61
C ASN A 154 -14.52 -29.58 9.70
N ILE A 155 -15.42 -29.51 8.71
CA ILE A 155 -16.49 -28.49 8.57
C ILE A 155 -17.35 -28.41 9.85
N LYS A 156 -17.28 -29.43 10.70
CA LYS A 156 -17.94 -29.53 12.00
C LYS A 156 -17.32 -28.63 13.10
N GLY A 157 -16.12 -28.09 12.92
CA GLY A 157 -15.35 -27.46 14.01
C GLY A 157 -15.52 -25.95 14.22
N THR A 158 -15.92 -25.17 13.21
CA THR A 158 -15.74 -23.70 13.28
C THR A 158 -16.87 -22.85 12.69
N LEU A 159 -17.92 -23.45 12.12
CA LEU A 159 -19.09 -22.67 11.68
C LEU A 159 -20.11 -22.54 12.81
N PRO A 160 -20.67 -21.33 13.05
CA PRO A 160 -21.83 -21.16 13.92
C PRO A 160 -22.94 -22.13 13.49
N PRO A 161 -23.73 -22.71 14.42
CA PRO A 161 -24.75 -23.70 14.10
C PRO A 161 -25.73 -23.27 12.99
N SER A 162 -25.98 -21.95 12.87
CA SER A 162 -26.85 -21.36 11.85
C SER A 162 -26.31 -21.43 10.41
N GLN A 163 -24.99 -21.60 10.23
CA GLN A 163 -24.35 -21.62 8.91
C GLN A 163 -23.94 -23.03 8.48
N GLN A 164 -24.02 -24.02 9.37
CA GLN A 164 -23.68 -25.42 9.07
C GLN A 164 -24.62 -26.05 8.05
N SER A 165 -25.89 -25.66 8.03
CA SER A 165 -26.92 -26.20 7.12
C SER A 165 -26.69 -25.86 5.65
N ILE A 166 -25.97 -24.78 5.35
CA ILE A 166 -25.69 -24.33 3.98
C ILE A 166 -24.62 -25.22 3.31
N TYR A 167 -23.84 -25.96 4.10
CA TYR A 167 -22.69 -26.76 3.65
C TYR A 167 -22.88 -28.28 3.85
N ALA A 168 -24.09 -28.72 4.17
CA ALA A 168 -24.42 -30.12 4.44
C ALA A 168 -24.82 -30.94 3.18
N TYR A 169 -24.36 -30.53 1.99
CA TYR A 169 -24.52 -31.27 0.74
C TYR A 169 -23.19 -31.86 0.26
#